data_AF-A0A5B7VRC8-F1
#
_entry.id   AF-A0A5B7VRC8-F1
#
_cell.length_a   1.000
_cell.length_b   1.000
_cell.length_c   1.000
_cell.angle_alpha   90.00
_cell.angle_beta   90.00
_cell.angle_gamma   90.00
#
_symmetry.space_group_name_H-M   'P 1'
#
loop_
_entity.id
_entity.type
_entity.pdbx_description
1 polymer ?
#
loop_
_entity_poly.entity_id
_entity_poly.type
_entity_poly.pdbx_seq_one_letter_code
_entity_poly.pdbx_strand_id
1 'polypeptide(L)'
;MFIRLFPLVLAILIAGCDQSENQHEQEGVQRQLIQGMHAEFFKVADGNNSWFEVAISVDNSKTFRMPVFFSQNGKLVNVTDSQAQSIFDNWLKERAKNIAAFGSLDEQSGMKDPFLALDVKRWEKK
;
A
#
# COMPACT_ATOMS: atom_id res chain seq x y z
N MET A 1 -18.86 29.12 -51.28
CA MET A 1 -17.56 29.55 -50.71
C MET A 1 -17.59 29.20 -49.22
N PHE A 2 -16.59 28.45 -48.76
CA PHE A 2 -16.60 27.65 -47.54
C PHE A 2 -16.74 28.44 -46.23
N ILE A 3 -17.45 27.82 -45.28
CA ILE A 3 -17.69 28.22 -43.90
C ILE A 3 -16.36 28.43 -43.18
N ARG A 4 -16.10 29.63 -42.65
CA ARG A 4 -14.92 29.92 -41.83
C ARG A 4 -15.15 29.54 -40.37
N LEU A 5 -14.61 28.36 -40.04
CA LEU A 5 -13.94 27.98 -38.79
C LEU A 5 -14.16 28.83 -37.53
N PHE A 6 -14.95 28.27 -36.61
CA PHE A 6 -14.59 28.14 -35.18
C PHE A 6 -13.12 27.70 -35.04
N PRO A 7 -12.31 28.32 -34.17
CA PRO A 7 -12.22 27.82 -32.81
C PRO A 7 -11.86 28.91 -31.78
N LEU A 8 -12.83 29.32 -30.95
CA LEU A 8 -12.57 30.12 -29.76
C LEU A 8 -13.20 29.47 -28.53
N VAL A 9 -13.00 28.16 -28.34
CA VAL A 9 -13.50 27.44 -27.14
C VAL A 9 -12.52 26.33 -26.70
N LEU A 10 -11.20 26.61 -26.71
CA LEU A 10 -10.21 25.65 -26.19
C LEU A 10 -9.17 26.30 -25.28
N ALA A 11 -9.59 27.23 -24.42
CA ALA A 11 -8.71 27.87 -23.45
C ALA A 11 -9.14 27.70 -21.98
N ILE A 12 -10.18 26.92 -21.68
CA ILE A 12 -10.73 26.81 -20.30
C ILE A 12 -10.42 25.44 -19.65
N LEU A 13 -9.80 24.48 -20.35
CA LEU A 13 -9.57 23.13 -19.81
C LEU A 13 -8.26 22.92 -19.02
N ILE A 14 -7.48 23.97 -18.72
CA ILE A 14 -6.20 23.83 -17.98
C ILE A 14 -6.24 24.49 -16.58
N ALA A 15 -7.44 24.77 -16.05
CA ALA A 15 -7.59 25.25 -14.66
C ALA A 15 -7.99 24.13 -13.69
N GLY A 16 -7.63 22.89 -14.00
CA GLY A 16 -7.66 21.75 -13.08
C GLY A 16 -6.25 21.40 -12.63
N CYS A 17 -5.47 22.38 -12.17
CA CYS A 17 -4.29 22.08 -11.37
C CYS A 17 -4.78 21.41 -10.10
N ASP A 18 -4.55 20.11 -10.06
CA ASP A 18 -4.67 19.23 -8.90
C ASP A 18 -4.16 19.97 -7.65
N GLN A 19 -5.10 20.44 -6.82
CA GLN A 19 -4.78 21.12 -5.58
C GLN A 19 -4.28 20.03 -4.62
N SER A 20 -2.97 19.79 -4.64
CA SER A 20 -2.33 18.88 -3.70
C SER A 20 -2.48 19.47 -2.29
N GLU A 21 -3.49 19.01 -1.56
CA GLU A 21 -3.60 19.26 -0.14
C GLU A 21 -2.43 18.64 0.62
N ASN A 22 -1.75 19.50 1.39
CA ASN A 22 -0.95 19.19 2.57
C ASN A 22 0.29 18.31 2.38
N GLN A 23 1.45 18.95 2.35
CA GLN A 23 2.62 18.40 3.03
C GLN A 23 3.19 19.44 3.99
N HIS A 24 3.36 19.03 5.25
CA HIS A 24 4.18 19.71 6.25
C HIS A 24 5.65 19.71 5.79
N GLU A 25 5.97 20.47 4.75
CA GLU A 25 7.35 20.76 4.42
C GLU A 25 7.82 21.88 5.35
N GLN A 26 8.70 21.54 6.30
CA GLN A 26 9.43 22.56 7.05
C GLN A 26 10.30 23.36 6.07
N GLU A 27 9.96 24.63 5.86
CA GLU A 27 10.75 25.56 5.05
C GLU A 27 12.21 25.58 5.51
N GLY A 28 13.15 25.50 4.57
CA GLY A 28 14.60 25.54 4.83
C GLY A 28 15.28 24.18 5.06
N VAL A 29 14.54 23.06 5.07
CA VAL A 29 15.14 21.72 5.17
C VAL A 29 15.43 21.14 3.78
N GLN A 30 16.71 20.96 3.45
CA GLN A 30 17.11 20.18 2.27
C GLN A 30 17.12 18.68 2.61
N ARG A 31 16.43 17.87 1.81
CA ARG A 31 16.41 16.41 1.94
C ARG A 31 17.13 15.80 0.75
N GLN A 32 18.13 14.97 1.02
CA GLN A 32 18.76 14.13 0.00
C GLN A 32 18.26 12.69 0.19
N LEU A 33 17.65 12.12 -0.86
CA LEU A 33 17.28 10.71 -0.87
C LEU A 33 18.56 9.86 -0.92
N ILE A 34 18.78 9.06 0.12
CA ILE A 34 19.89 8.10 0.15
C ILE A 34 19.43 6.71 -0.33
N GLN A 35 18.21 6.31 0.02
CA GLN A 35 17.65 5.01 -0.33
C GLN A 35 16.12 5.04 -0.27
N GLY A 36 15.46 4.57 -1.32
CA GLY A 36 14.03 4.32 -1.36
C GLY A 36 13.65 2.90 -0.94
N MET A 37 12.42 2.77 -0.43
CA MET A 37 11.76 1.49 -0.19
C MET A 37 10.37 1.55 -0.82
N HIS A 38 10.01 0.52 -1.56
CA HIS A 38 8.71 0.34 -2.19
C HIS A 38 8.02 -0.89 -1.59
N ALA A 39 6.79 -0.72 -1.13
CA ALA A 39 5.96 -1.80 -0.63
C ALA A 39 4.71 -1.94 -1.49
N GLU A 40 4.45 -3.14 -1.97
CA GLU A 40 3.32 -3.47 -2.84
C GLU A 40 2.54 -4.64 -2.25
N PHE A 41 1.21 -4.58 -2.32
CA PHE A 41 0.34 -5.68 -1.91
C PHE A 41 -0.32 -6.30 -3.14
N PHE A 42 -0.27 -7.63 -3.22
CA PHE A 42 -0.83 -8.41 -4.32
C PHE A 42 -1.94 -9.31 -3.80
N LYS A 43 -2.97 -9.51 -4.61
CA LYS A 43 -3.85 -10.67 -4.51
C LYS A 43 -3.35 -11.71 -5.50
N VAL A 44 -2.93 -12.85 -5.00
CA VAL A 44 -2.44 -13.97 -5.82
C VAL A 44 -3.55 -14.98 -5.97
N ALA A 45 -3.67 -15.55 -7.18
CA ALA A 45 -4.57 -16.64 -7.49
C ALA A 45 -3.77 -17.79 -8.11
N ASP A 46 -3.89 -18.99 -7.53
CA ASP A 46 -3.28 -20.22 -8.03
C ASP A 46 -4.32 -21.35 -8.00
N GLY A 47 -4.88 -21.66 -9.16
CA GLY A 47 -6.01 -22.58 -9.31
C GLY A 47 -7.21 -22.12 -8.49
N ASN A 48 -7.61 -22.93 -7.51
CA ASN A 48 -8.72 -22.62 -6.59
C ASN A 48 -8.29 -21.86 -5.34
N ASN A 49 -6.98 -21.63 -5.16
CA ASN A 49 -6.44 -20.93 -4.01
C ASN A 49 -6.26 -19.46 -4.33
N SER A 50 -6.49 -18.61 -3.33
CA SER A 50 -6.13 -17.19 -3.40
C SER A 50 -5.63 -16.73 -2.05
N TRP A 51 -4.64 -15.84 -2.07
CA TRP A 51 -4.07 -15.24 -0.87
C TRP A 51 -3.57 -13.84 -1.19
N PHE A 52 -3.16 -13.12 -0.15
CA PHE A 52 -2.51 -11.83 -0.31
C PHE A 52 -1.03 -11.95 -0.03
N GLU A 53 -0.21 -11.17 -0.73
CA GLU A 53 1.23 -11.07 -0.50
C GLU A 53 1.63 -9.62 -0.35
N VAL A 54 2.68 -9.39 0.43
CA VAL A 54 3.41 -8.12 0.42
C VAL A 54 4.76 -8.35 -0.25
N ALA A 55 5.11 -7.46 -1.17
CA ALA A 55 6.45 -7.36 -1.73
C ALA A 55 7.12 -6.09 -1.24
N ILE A 56 8.34 -6.20 -0.73
CA ILE A 56 9.16 -5.06 -0.31
C ILE A 56 10.42 -5.05 -1.18
N SER A 57 10.60 -3.95 -1.91
CA SER A 57 11.76 -3.69 -2.73
C SER A 57 12.54 -2.50 -2.17
N VAL A 58 13.85 -2.63 -2.09
CA VAL A 58 14.77 -1.54 -1.73
C VAL A 58 15.62 -1.26 -2.96
N ASP A 59 15.90 0.01 -3.24
CA ASP A 59 16.69 0.40 -4.42
C ASP A 59 18.00 -0.40 -4.49
N ASN A 60 18.28 -0.96 -5.68
CA ASN A 60 19.44 -1.81 -5.95
C ASN A 60 19.52 -3.11 -5.12
N SER A 61 18.40 -3.58 -4.55
CA SER A 61 18.32 -4.82 -3.77
C SER A 61 17.29 -5.79 -4.34
N LYS A 62 17.30 -7.02 -3.83
CA LYS A 62 16.31 -8.04 -4.19
C LYS A 62 14.96 -7.70 -3.56
N THR A 63 13.89 -7.88 -4.32
CA THR A 63 12.52 -7.85 -3.81
C THR A 63 12.30 -9.04 -2.88
N PHE A 64 11.81 -8.76 -1.68
CA PHE A 64 11.41 -9.75 -0.70
C PHE A 64 9.88 -9.89 -0.73
N ARG A 65 9.37 -11.12 -0.75
CA ARG A 65 7.92 -11.42 -0.79
C ARG A 65 7.54 -12.32 0.36
N MET A 66 6.37 -12.07 0.93
CA MET A 66 5.80 -12.94 1.95
C MET A 66 4.27 -12.93 1.90
N PRO A 67 3.62 -14.05 2.28
CA PRO A 67 2.18 -14.13 2.39
C PRO A 67 1.68 -13.24 3.53
N VAL A 68 0.45 -12.76 3.37
CA VAL A 68 -0.27 -11.97 4.36
C VAL A 68 -1.45 -12.78 4.87
N PHE A 69 -1.50 -12.95 6.20
CA PHE A 69 -2.56 -13.63 6.90
C PHE A 69 -3.35 -12.65 7.76
N PHE A 70 -4.67 -12.76 7.70
CA PHE A 70 -5.55 -11.97 8.54
C PHE A 70 -6.00 -12.80 9.73
N SER A 71 -5.96 -12.19 10.92
CA SER A 71 -6.44 -12.82 12.13
C SER A 71 -7.51 -11.96 12.81
N GLN A 72 -8.48 -12.62 13.44
CA GLN A 72 -9.46 -11.99 14.30
C GLN A 72 -9.61 -12.82 15.57
N ASN A 73 -9.33 -12.23 16.73
CA ASN A 73 -9.30 -12.92 18.03
C ASN A 73 -8.39 -14.18 18.02
N GLY A 74 -7.23 -14.10 17.38
CA GLY A 74 -6.26 -15.20 17.30
C GLY A 74 -6.62 -16.32 16.32
N LYS A 75 -7.68 -16.19 15.52
CA LYS A 75 -8.04 -17.16 14.47
C LYS A 75 -7.84 -16.56 13.08
N LEU A 76 -7.37 -17.36 12.14
CA LEU A 76 -7.27 -16.94 10.74
C LEU A 76 -8.65 -16.70 10.14
N VAL A 77 -8.79 -15.61 9.40
CA VAL A 77 -10.05 -15.21 8.75
C VAL A 77 -9.78 -14.78 7.31
N ASN A 78 -10.79 -14.95 6.46
CA ASN A 78 -10.79 -14.36 5.13
C ASN A 78 -11.43 -12.97 5.21
N VAL A 79 -10.91 -12.04 4.42
CA VAL A 79 -11.42 -10.67 4.31
C VAL A 79 -11.77 -10.35 2.86
N THR A 80 -12.64 -9.37 2.64
CA THR A 80 -12.91 -8.86 1.29
C THR A 80 -11.74 -8.02 0.78
N ASP A 81 -11.67 -7.81 -0.54
CA ASP A 81 -10.63 -6.98 -1.15
C ASP A 81 -10.65 -5.53 -0.62
N SER A 82 -11.85 -4.99 -0.35
CA SER A 82 -12.00 -3.66 0.25
C SER A 82 -11.50 -3.59 1.70
N GLN A 83 -11.77 -4.63 2.50
CA GLN A 83 -11.24 -4.73 3.86
C GLN A 83 -9.72 -4.86 3.85
N ALA A 84 -9.18 -5.72 2.97
CA ALA A 84 -7.74 -5.90 2.80
C ALA A 84 -7.06 -4.57 2.45
N GLN A 85 -7.60 -3.82 1.49
CA GLN A 85 -7.05 -2.52 1.08
C GLN A 85 -7.02 -1.51 2.24
N SER A 86 -8.10 -1.42 3.03
CA SER A 86 -8.15 -0.55 4.20
C SER A 86 -7.14 -0.96 5.28
N ILE A 87 -6.98 -2.26 5.51
CA ILE A 87 -5.99 -2.79 6.46
C ILE A 87 -4.57 -2.49 5.99
N PHE A 88 -4.27 -2.69 4.70
CA PHE A 88 -2.95 -2.43 4.12
C PHE A 88 -2.57 -0.94 4.18
N ASP A 89 -3.49 -0.03 3.86
CA ASP A 89 -3.27 1.41 3.96
C ASP A 89 -2.92 1.82 5.41
N ASN A 90 -3.69 1.33 6.38
CA ASN A 90 -3.42 1.58 7.79
C ASN A 90 -2.08 0.98 8.24
N TRP A 91 -1.77 -0.24 7.81
CA TRP A 91 -0.50 -0.88 8.12
C TRP A 91 0.69 -0.11 7.55
N LEU A 92 0.63 0.36 6.30
CA LEU A 92 1.70 1.17 5.69
C LEU A 92 1.92 2.48 6.46
N LYS A 93 0.84 3.17 6.84
CA LYS A 93 0.89 4.40 7.65
C LYS A 93 1.45 4.16 9.04
N GLU A 94 1.03 3.12 9.73
CA GLU A 94 1.59 2.75 11.04
C GLU A 94 3.04 2.30 10.93
N ARG A 95 3.41 1.66 9.80
CA ARG A 95 4.77 1.22 9.61
C ARG A 95 5.74 2.38 9.39
N ALA A 96 5.31 3.41 8.67
CA ALA A 96 6.05 4.67 8.56
C ALA A 96 6.25 5.34 9.93
N LYS A 97 5.32 5.13 10.87
CA LYS A 97 5.43 5.60 12.27
C LYS A 97 6.23 4.65 13.17
N ASN A 98 6.77 3.56 12.64
CA ASN A 98 7.47 2.50 13.38
C ASN A 98 6.62 1.80 14.45
N ILE A 99 5.29 1.70 14.24
CA ILE A 99 4.31 1.12 15.18
C ILE A 99 3.94 -0.33 14.78
N ALA A 100 3.97 -0.64 13.48
CA ALA A 100 3.62 -1.96 12.95
C ALA A 100 4.87 -2.84 12.72
N ALA A 101 4.75 -4.16 12.87
CA ALA A 101 5.82 -5.12 12.59
C ALA A 101 5.98 -5.40 11.09
N PHE A 102 7.20 -5.75 10.65
CA PHE A 102 7.51 -6.09 9.24
C PHE A 102 7.14 -7.52 8.84
N GLY A 103 7.03 -8.41 9.82
CA GLY A 103 6.74 -9.81 9.60
C GLY A 103 6.91 -10.58 10.90
N SER A 104 6.35 -11.77 10.91
CA SER A 104 6.48 -12.76 11.96
C SER A 104 7.17 -14.00 11.40
N LEU A 105 7.91 -14.69 12.26
CA LEU A 105 8.37 -16.05 12.05
C LEU A 105 7.71 -16.89 13.13
N ASP A 106 7.03 -17.95 12.74
CA ASP A 106 6.41 -18.88 13.68
C ASP A 106 6.87 -20.30 13.37
N GLU A 107 7.99 -20.67 13.99
CA GLU A 107 8.57 -22.00 13.86
C GLU A 107 7.66 -23.09 14.44
N GLN A 108 6.74 -22.74 15.36
CA GLN A 108 5.86 -23.70 16.03
C GLN A 108 4.66 -24.11 15.16
N SER A 109 4.21 -23.26 14.24
CA SER A 109 3.16 -23.61 13.26
C SER A 109 3.69 -24.37 12.04
N GLY A 110 5.00 -24.60 11.95
CA GLY A 110 5.64 -25.29 10.82
C GLY A 110 5.88 -24.40 9.60
N MET A 111 5.57 -23.10 9.68
CA MET A 111 5.95 -22.13 8.65
C MET A 111 7.42 -21.76 8.82
N LYS A 112 8.25 -22.20 7.87
CA LYS A 112 9.69 -21.88 7.83
C LYS A 112 9.97 -20.52 7.20
N ASP A 113 9.03 -20.04 6.39
CA ASP A 113 9.15 -18.78 5.67
C ASP A 113 8.44 -17.65 6.43
N PRO A 114 8.99 -16.43 6.38
CA PRO A 114 8.39 -15.25 6.99
C PRO A 114 7.01 -14.96 6.39
N PHE A 115 6.12 -14.43 7.23
CA PHE A 115 4.78 -14.00 6.84
C PHE A 115 4.38 -12.73 7.55
N LEU A 116 3.40 -12.01 7.00
CA LEU A 116 2.82 -10.84 7.64
C LEU A 116 1.47 -11.20 8.27
N ALA A 117 1.37 -11.15 9.59
CA ALA A 117 0.11 -11.35 10.30
C ALA A 117 -0.54 -10.01 10.66
N LEU A 118 -1.78 -9.80 10.21
CA LEU A 118 -2.53 -8.57 10.44
C LEU A 118 -3.79 -8.86 11.26
N ASP A 119 -3.96 -8.17 12.39
CA ASP A 119 -5.19 -8.26 13.20
C ASP A 119 -6.26 -7.34 12.62
N VAL A 120 -7.36 -7.92 12.14
CA VAL A 120 -8.47 -7.19 11.52
C VAL A 120 -9.06 -6.17 12.51
N LYS A 121 -9.18 -6.51 13.80
CA LYS A 121 -9.82 -5.64 14.81
C LYS A 121 -9.00 -4.42 15.17
N ARG A 122 -7.70 -4.43 14.90
CA ARG A 122 -6.81 -3.30 15.19
C ARG A 122 -7.24 -2.03 14.48
N TRP A 123 -7.86 -2.16 13.30
CA TRP A 123 -8.24 -1.04 12.43
C TRP A 123 -9.75 -0.89 12.20
N GLU A 124 -10.58 -1.81 12.71
CA GLU A 124 -12.05 -1.66 12.70
C GLU A 124 -12.57 -0.57 13.67
N LYS A 125 -11.70 -0.03 14.54
CA LYS A 125 -12.06 1.01 15.52
C LYS A 125 -11.41 2.36 15.21
N LYS A 126 -11.85 3.05 14.16
CA LYS A 126 -11.74 4.51 14.06
C LYS A 126 -12.92 5.09 13.30
#